data_AF-A0A2S7XVQ3-F1
#
_entry.id   AF-A0A2S7XVQ3-F1
#
_cell.length_a   1.000
_cell.length_b   1.000
_cell.length_c   1.000
_cell.angle_alpha   90.00
_cell.angle_beta   90.00
_cell.angle_gamma   90.00
#
_symmetry.space_group_name_H-M   'P 1'
#
loop_
_entity.id
_entity.type
_entity.pdbx_description
1 polymer ?
#
loop_
_entity_poly.entity_id
_entity_poly.type
_entity_poly.pdbx_seq_one_letter_code
_entity_poly.pdbx_strand_id
1 'polypeptide(L)'
;MSDNKLKVWLDSKDNTVEGHTFTCTLLFKGKKVWGPVSAHDNTIELQKALHKADSRFEVELKKKDRTLEGHTRYISVKAGGKVYLDKLSTHENMQGLADVVDAIIALDD
;
A
#
# COMPACT_ATOMS: atom_id res chain seq x y z
N MET A 1 -22.42 -14.14 -0.58
CA MET A 1 -21.77 -12.82 -0.56
C MET A 1 -20.37 -13.05 -0.03
N SER A 2 -19.41 -13.26 -0.92
CA SER A 2 -18.07 -13.70 -0.56
C SER A 2 -17.24 -12.50 -0.10
N ASP A 3 -17.21 -12.25 1.21
CA ASP A 3 -16.35 -11.27 1.90
C ASP A 3 -14.84 -11.64 1.83
N ASN A 4 -14.42 -12.22 0.70
CA ASN A 4 -13.12 -12.86 0.50
C ASN A 4 -12.17 -12.04 -0.38
N LYS A 5 -12.61 -10.85 -0.82
CA LYS A 5 -11.85 -9.97 -1.72
C LYS A 5 -10.73 -9.23 -0.98
N LEU A 6 -9.65 -8.92 -1.71
CA LEU A 6 -8.57 -8.06 -1.22
C LEU A 6 -9.13 -6.67 -0.93
N LYS A 7 -8.82 -6.14 0.25
CA LYS A 7 -9.22 -4.82 0.71
C LYS A 7 -8.02 -4.11 1.31
N VAL A 8 -7.80 -2.89 0.85
CA VAL A 8 -6.78 -1.98 1.35
C VAL A 8 -7.48 -0.70 1.76
N TRP A 9 -7.18 -0.18 2.95
CA TRP A 9 -7.81 1.07 3.41
C TRP A 9 -6.83 1.86 4.27
N LEU A 10 -7.10 3.16 4.35
CA LEU A 10 -6.36 4.07 5.20
C LEU A 10 -7.18 4.44 6.43
N ASP A 11 -6.49 4.60 7.56
CA ASP A 11 -7.05 5.09 8.82
C ASP A 11 -6.38 6.41 9.21
N SER A 12 -7.02 7.20 10.06
CA SER A 12 -6.50 8.49 10.53
C SER A 12 -5.41 8.25 11.57
N LYS A 13 -4.34 9.04 11.53
CA LYS A 13 -3.25 9.00 12.52
C LYS A 13 -2.88 10.42 12.95
N ASP A 14 -2.47 10.59 14.20
CA ASP A 14 -1.77 11.81 14.64
C ASP A 14 -0.49 12.05 13.83
N ASN A 15 -0.28 13.30 13.41
CA ASN A 15 0.83 13.64 12.52
C ASN A 15 2.18 13.32 13.16
N THR A 16 2.97 12.45 12.53
CA THR A 16 4.35 12.14 12.95
C THR A 16 5.32 12.44 11.80
N VAL A 17 6.44 13.11 12.07
CA VAL A 17 7.46 13.37 11.05
C VAL A 17 8.48 12.23 11.07
N GLU A 18 8.61 11.51 9.97
CA GLU A 18 9.60 10.43 9.82
C GLU A 18 10.30 10.59 8.46
N GLY A 19 11.54 10.11 8.35
CA GLY A 19 12.32 10.22 7.12
C GLY A 19 11.90 9.19 6.07
N HIS A 20 11.79 9.61 4.81
CA HIS A 20 11.56 8.76 3.63
C HIS A 20 12.85 8.54 2.88
N THR A 21 13.06 7.30 2.48
CA THR A 21 14.28 6.81 1.82
C THR A 21 13.94 6.01 0.56
N PHE A 22 12.65 5.80 0.27
CA PHE A 22 12.19 5.00 -0.86
C PHE A 22 11.10 5.70 -1.67
N THR A 23 10.90 5.20 -2.87
CA THR A 23 9.72 5.40 -3.71
C THR A 23 9.03 4.06 -3.91
N CYS A 24 7.71 4.06 -3.92
CA CYS A 24 6.85 2.91 -4.09
C CYS A 24 6.07 3.03 -5.41
N THR A 25 6.16 2.00 -6.24
CA THR A 25 5.35 1.83 -7.45
C THR A 25 4.55 0.55 -7.35
N LEU A 26 3.25 0.60 -7.59
CA LEU A 26 2.40 -0.59 -7.64
C LEU A 26 2.32 -1.12 -9.08
N LEU A 27 2.56 -2.42 -9.21
CA LEU A 27 2.37 -3.18 -10.43
C LEU A 27 1.27 -4.22 -10.22
N PHE A 28 0.47 -4.43 -11.26
CA PHE A 28 -0.50 -5.50 -11.35
C PHE A 28 -0.20 -6.33 -12.60
N LYS A 29 0.05 -7.62 -12.42
CA LYS A 29 0.47 -8.55 -13.50
C LYS A 29 1.66 -8.00 -14.29
N GLY A 30 2.65 -7.44 -13.59
CA GLY A 30 3.84 -6.81 -14.19
C GLY A 30 3.61 -5.45 -14.87
N LYS A 31 2.38 -4.91 -14.88
CA LYS A 31 2.08 -3.57 -15.42
C LYS A 31 1.97 -2.56 -14.30
N LYS A 32 2.66 -1.43 -14.43
CA LYS A 32 2.51 -0.29 -13.51
C LYS A 32 1.07 0.22 -13.53
N VAL A 33 0.41 0.19 -12.37
CA VAL A 33 -0.95 0.69 -12.18
C VAL A 33 -1.00 1.93 -11.28
N TRP A 34 0.02 2.15 -10.44
CA TRP A 34 0.08 3.32 -9.56
C TRP A 34 1.52 3.69 -9.15
N GLY A 35 1.78 4.96 -8.83
CA GLY A 35 3.10 5.49 -8.42
C GLY A 35 3.97 6.06 -9.55
N PRO A 36 5.29 6.28 -9.35
CA PRO A 36 5.99 6.19 -8.07
C PRO A 36 5.55 7.30 -7.10
N VAL A 37 5.44 6.98 -5.82
CA VAL A 37 5.27 7.97 -4.73
C VAL A 37 6.32 7.76 -3.65
N SER A 38 6.58 8.77 -2.80
CA SER A 38 7.43 8.62 -1.63
C SER A 38 6.93 7.52 -0.69
N ALA A 39 7.85 6.69 -0.21
CA ALA A 39 7.59 5.57 0.69
C ALA A 39 8.72 5.40 1.72
N HIS A 40 8.48 4.61 2.76
CA HIS A 40 9.45 4.33 3.82
C HIS A 40 9.96 2.90 3.76
N ASP A 41 10.99 2.60 4.55
CA ASP A 41 11.43 1.22 4.82
C ASP A 41 10.29 0.30 5.25
N ASN A 42 9.32 0.82 6.02
CA ASN A 42 8.16 0.05 6.48
C ASN A 42 7.23 -0.40 5.33
N THR A 43 7.37 0.19 4.14
CA THR A 43 6.59 -0.16 2.94
C THR A 43 7.01 -1.53 2.39
N ILE A 44 8.16 -2.08 2.83
CA ILE A 44 8.53 -3.49 2.59
C ILE A 44 7.48 -4.43 3.22
N GLU A 45 6.88 -4.07 4.35
CA GLU A 45 5.82 -4.87 4.97
C GLU A 45 4.53 -4.81 4.14
N LEU A 46 4.20 -3.63 3.60
CA LEU A 46 3.07 -3.48 2.68
C LEU A 46 3.27 -4.31 1.41
N GLN A 47 4.46 -4.28 0.81
CA GLN A 47 4.81 -5.11 -0.34
C GLN A 47 4.55 -6.59 -0.06
N LYS A 48 5.11 -7.10 1.06
CA LYS A 48 4.95 -8.51 1.45
C LYS A 48 3.50 -8.86 1.75
N ALA A 49 2.77 -7.98 2.43
CA ALA A 49 1.37 -8.19 2.76
C ALA A 49 0.50 -8.25 1.51
N LEU A 50 0.70 -7.30 0.57
CA LEU A 50 -0.06 -7.24 -0.67
C LEU A 50 0.22 -8.45 -1.56
N HIS A 51 1.49 -8.82 -1.73
CA HIS A 51 1.86 -10.00 -2.52
C HIS A 51 1.35 -11.32 -1.92
N LYS A 52 1.34 -11.44 -0.58
CA LYS A 52 0.76 -12.61 0.12
C LYS A 52 -0.76 -12.65 0.05
N ALA A 53 -1.39 -11.49 -0.03
CA ALA A 53 -2.83 -11.35 -0.11
C ALA A 53 -3.33 -11.63 -1.55
N ASP A 54 -2.58 -11.16 -2.57
CA ASP A 54 -2.80 -11.46 -3.97
C ASP A 54 -1.46 -11.37 -4.74
N SER A 55 -1.00 -12.52 -5.26
CA SER A 55 0.30 -12.64 -5.93
C SER A 55 0.39 -11.91 -7.26
N ARG A 56 -0.74 -11.41 -7.80
CA ARG A 56 -0.78 -10.60 -9.02
C ARG A 56 -0.34 -9.16 -8.77
N PHE A 57 -0.37 -8.72 -7.52
CA PHE A 57 0.11 -7.40 -7.13
C PHE A 57 1.57 -7.49 -6.69
N GLU A 58 2.36 -6.56 -7.20
CA GLU A 58 3.77 -6.40 -6.87
C GLU A 58 4.04 -4.94 -6.54
N VAL A 59 4.78 -4.69 -5.47
CA VAL A 59 5.21 -3.34 -5.11
C VAL A 59 6.70 -3.24 -5.40
N GLU A 60 7.10 -2.32 -6.27
CA GLU A 60 8.50 -2.00 -6.53
C GLU A 60 8.94 -0.86 -5.61
N LEU A 61 9.96 -1.12 -4.80
CA LEU A 61 10.59 -0.13 -3.92
C LEU A 61 11.94 0.28 -4.49
N LYS A 62 12.10 1.57 -4.81
CA LYS A 62 13.37 2.14 -5.27
C LYS A 62 13.89 3.14 -4.25
N LYS A 63 15.16 3.03 -3.88
CA LYS A 63 15.82 4.00 -2.98
C LYS A 63 15.83 5.40 -3.62
N LYS A 64 15.56 6.42 -2.82
CA LYS A 64 15.67 7.84 -3.17
C LYS A 64 16.48 8.60 -2.12
N ASP A 65 16.89 9.82 -2.43
CA ASP A 65 17.47 10.75 -1.46
C ASP A 65 16.53 10.97 -0.27
N ARG A 66 17.13 11.02 0.94
CA ARG A 66 16.36 11.08 2.19
C ARG A 66 15.57 12.39 2.26
N THR A 67 14.25 12.31 2.30
CA THR A 67 13.35 13.45 2.54
C THR A 67 12.68 13.33 3.91
N LEU A 68 12.28 14.45 4.50
CA LEU A 68 11.45 14.49 5.71
C LEU A 68 10.03 14.81 5.26
N GLU A 69 9.09 13.90 5.48
CA GLU A 69 7.69 14.05 5.04
C GLU A 69 6.83 13.53 6.22
N GLY A 70 5.74 14.23 6.55
CA GLY A 70 4.92 13.92 7.72
C GLY A 70 3.93 12.78 7.45
N HIS A 71 3.99 11.68 8.21
CA HIS A 71 2.96 10.66 8.23
C HIS A 71 1.66 11.21 8.81
N THR A 72 0.57 10.97 8.09
CA THR A 72 -0.76 11.46 8.48
C THR A 72 -1.79 10.34 8.57
N ARG A 73 -1.43 9.10 8.19
CA ARG A 73 -2.37 7.98 8.06
C ARG A 73 -1.76 6.65 8.49
N TYR A 74 -2.62 5.67 8.72
CA TYR A 74 -2.26 4.26 8.77
C TYR A 74 -2.80 3.54 7.53
N ILE A 75 -2.14 2.48 7.05
CA ILE A 75 -2.65 1.60 5.99
C ILE A 75 -2.76 0.17 6.48
N SER A 76 -3.84 -0.50 6.11
CA SER A 76 -4.10 -1.91 6.46
C SER A 76 -4.47 -2.71 5.21
N VAL A 77 -4.17 -4.01 5.24
CA VAL A 77 -4.43 -4.94 4.13
C VAL A 77 -5.10 -6.20 4.69
N LYS A 78 -6.27 -6.53 4.11
CA LYS A 78 -7.01 -7.76 4.40
C LYS A 78 -7.34 -8.45 3.09
N ALA A 79 -7.23 -9.77 3.04
CA ALA A 79 -7.77 -10.56 1.93
C ALA A 79 -8.29 -11.89 2.47
N GLY A 80 -9.35 -12.41 1.88
CA GLY A 80 -9.85 -13.73 2.23
C GLY A 80 -10.23 -13.90 3.71
N GLY A 81 -10.73 -12.85 4.37
CA GLY A 81 -10.99 -12.85 5.82
C GLY A 81 -9.76 -12.71 6.72
N LYS A 82 -8.53 -12.76 6.17
CA LYS A 82 -7.26 -12.66 6.91
C LYS A 82 -6.66 -11.27 6.79
N VAL A 83 -6.23 -10.70 7.92
CA VAL A 83 -5.45 -9.46 7.95
C VAL A 83 -3.98 -9.79 7.74
N TYR A 84 -3.38 -9.20 6.71
CA TYR A 84 -1.96 -9.38 6.37
C TYR A 84 -1.11 -8.21 6.86
N LEU A 85 -1.72 -7.04 6.99
CA LEU A 85 -1.11 -5.84 7.54
C LEU A 85 -2.15 -5.09 8.35
N ASP A 86 -1.82 -4.76 9.59
CA ASP A 86 -2.68 -3.97 10.48
C ASP A 86 -1.94 -2.68 10.85
N LYS A 87 -2.50 -1.53 10.45
CA LYS A 87 -2.09 -0.18 10.85
C LYS A 87 -0.61 0.15 10.66
N LEU A 88 -0.10 0.03 9.44
CA LEU A 88 1.24 0.51 9.09
C LEU A 88 1.26 2.03 8.89
N SER A 89 2.20 2.76 9.52
CA SER A 89 2.34 4.22 9.35
C SER A 89 2.57 4.61 7.89
N THR A 90 1.78 5.56 7.37
CA THR A 90 1.80 5.95 5.96
C THR A 90 1.32 7.40 5.70
N HIS A 91 1.21 7.76 4.42
CA HIS A 91 0.80 9.09 3.93
C HIS A 91 -0.58 9.07 3.30
N GLU A 92 -1.25 10.22 3.26
CA GLU A 92 -2.51 10.38 2.51
C GLU A 92 -2.40 9.99 1.04
N ASN A 93 -1.22 10.18 0.43
CA ASN A 93 -0.97 9.81 -0.97
C ASN A 93 -1.23 8.32 -1.23
N MET A 94 -1.07 7.47 -0.22
CA MET A 94 -1.29 6.02 -0.32
C MET A 94 -2.78 5.67 -0.43
N GLN A 95 -3.69 6.64 -0.27
CA GLN A 95 -5.10 6.49 -0.62
C GLN A 95 -5.26 6.10 -2.08
N GLY A 96 -4.43 6.65 -2.99
CA GLY A 96 -4.48 6.28 -4.40
C GLY A 96 -4.10 4.82 -4.66
N LEU A 97 -3.22 4.24 -3.83
CA LEU A 97 -2.92 2.81 -3.89
C LEU A 97 -4.15 1.98 -3.51
N ALA A 98 -4.80 2.33 -2.41
CA ALA A 98 -6.00 1.64 -1.94
C ALA A 98 -7.12 1.68 -2.98
N ASP A 99 -7.34 2.85 -3.59
CA ASP A 99 -8.35 3.08 -4.63
C ASP A 99 -8.08 2.24 -5.89
N VAL A 100 -6.83 2.20 -6.36
CA VAL A 100 -6.44 1.40 -7.54
C VAL A 100 -6.58 -0.09 -7.27
N VAL A 101 -6.21 -0.56 -6.07
CA VAL A 101 -6.39 -1.96 -5.70
C VAL A 101 -7.87 -2.32 -5.68
N ASP A 102 -8.72 -1.51 -5.03
CA ASP A 102 -10.16 -1.74 -4.98
C ASP A 102 -10.79 -1.76 -6.38
N ALA A 103 -10.42 -0.80 -7.24
CA ALA A 103 -10.90 -0.72 -8.62
C ALA A 103 -10.51 -1.96 -9.44
N ILE A 104 -9.26 -2.44 -9.32
CA ILE A 104 -8.83 -3.67 -10.03
C ILE A 104 -9.61 -4.88 -9.53
N ILE A 105 -9.80 -5.00 -8.23
CA ILE A 105 -10.55 -6.11 -7.62
C ILE A 105 -12.03 -6.06 -7.98
N ALA A 106 -12.61 -4.87 -8.15
CA ALA A 106 -13.98 -4.69 -8.62
C ALA A 106 -14.14 -5.03 -10.12
N LEU A 107 -13.11 -4.80 -10.94
CA LEU A 107 -13.11 -5.12 -12.37
C LEU A 107 -12.76 -6.60 -12.69
N ASP A 108 -12.18 -7.32 -11.74
CA ASP A 108 -11.79 -8.74 -11.86
C ASP A 108 -12.90 -9.71 -11.40
N ASP A 109 -14.04 -9.19 -10.90
CA ASP A 109 -15.28 -9.93 -10.56
C ASP A 109 -16.22 -10.14 -11.75
#